data_AF-A0A955Y4Z2-F1
#
_entry.id   AF-A0A955Y4Z2-F1
#
_cell.length_a   1.000
_cell.length_b   1.000
_cell.length_c   1.000
_cell.angle_alpha   90.00
_cell.angle_beta   90.00
_cell.angle_gamma   90.00
#
_symmetry.space_group_name_H-M   'P 1'
#
loop_
_entity.id
_entity.type
_entity.pdbx_description
1 polymer ?
#
loop_
_entity_poly.entity_id
_entity_poly.type
_entity_poly.pdbx_seq_one_letter_code
_entity_poly.pdbx_strand_id
1 'polypeptide(L)'
;MIALLLMSAQAEDREGERIAADLERLAGDSQWGGVERAYARLLADHPSALAGNLHLVAAQSARARGDMLLALQRIQRVTEDDAKHDEAVRELERLQSATRLVAIEASVGAVLSADAVPFDPTLKIAIDRAVERVAADGFFVGLLPAGAYKVGEQAFDLQVGTDWQVVP
;
A
#
# COMPACT_ATOMS: atom_id res chain seq x y z
N MET A 1 37.31 -3.47 22.21
CA MET A 1 36.51 -4.04 21.11
C MET A 1 35.02 -4.11 21.45
N ILE A 2 34.63 -4.60 22.64
CA ILE A 2 33.22 -4.68 23.09
C ILE A 2 32.54 -3.29 23.22
N ALA A 3 33.25 -2.27 23.72
CA ALA A 3 32.69 -0.91 23.87
C ALA A 3 32.36 -0.22 22.54
N LEU A 4 33.12 -0.47 21.47
CA LEU A 4 32.88 0.14 20.15
C LEU A 4 31.62 -0.46 19.48
N LEU A 5 31.40 -1.77 19.67
CA LEU A 5 30.22 -2.51 19.21
C LEU A 5 28.94 -2.09 19.96
N LEU A 6 29.04 -1.82 21.26
CA LEU A 6 27.90 -1.32 22.06
C LEU A 6 27.49 0.10 21.66
N MET A 7 28.46 0.99 21.38
CA MET A 7 28.15 2.36 20.97
C MET A 7 27.56 2.44 19.55
N SER A 8 27.99 1.56 18.63
CA SER A 8 27.40 1.50 17.29
C SER A 8 25.95 1.01 17.32
N ALA A 9 25.66 -0.05 18.10
CA ALA A 9 24.29 -0.53 18.28
C ALA A 9 23.37 0.54 18.91
N GLN A 10 23.85 1.22 19.96
CA GLN A 10 23.08 2.30 20.60
C GLN A 10 22.87 3.55 19.74
N ALA A 11 23.78 3.84 18.80
CA ALA A 11 23.63 4.95 17.86
C ALA A 11 22.66 4.61 16.72
N GLU A 12 22.68 3.35 16.26
CA GLU A 12 21.77 2.81 15.24
C GLU A 12 20.32 2.79 15.74
N ASP A 13 20.11 2.40 16.99
CA ASP A 13 18.78 2.43 17.62
C ASP A 13 18.21 3.86 17.70
N ARG A 14 19.04 4.87 18.03
CA ARG A 14 18.61 6.27 18.11
C ARG A 14 18.28 6.90 16.76
N GLU A 15 19.03 6.58 15.72
CA GLU A 15 18.72 7.10 14.37
C GLU A 15 17.42 6.49 13.85
N GLY A 16 17.17 5.20 14.11
CA GLY A 16 15.89 4.54 13.84
C GLY A 16 14.73 5.25 14.54
N GLU A 17 14.84 5.48 15.85
CA GLU A 17 13.84 6.23 16.65
C GLU A 17 13.58 7.64 16.09
N ARG A 18 14.63 8.35 15.68
CA ARG A 18 14.50 9.70 15.10
C ARG A 18 13.74 9.67 13.78
N ILE A 19 14.03 8.70 12.90
CA ILE A 19 13.33 8.56 11.62
C ILE A 19 11.88 8.14 11.84
N ALA A 20 11.60 7.29 12.83
CA ALA A 20 10.24 6.91 13.23
C ALA A 20 9.42 8.13 13.68
N ALA A 21 9.97 8.96 14.58
CA ALA A 21 9.31 10.19 15.01
C ALA A 21 9.07 11.17 13.85
N ASP A 22 10.05 11.29 12.93
CA ASP A 22 9.89 12.09 11.70
C ASP A 22 8.77 11.54 10.80
N LEU A 23 8.66 10.22 10.66
CA LEU A 23 7.61 9.57 9.87
C LEU A 23 6.23 9.92 10.41
N GLU A 24 6.03 9.80 11.72
CA GLU A 24 4.76 10.11 12.38
C GLU A 24 4.40 11.59 12.21
N ARG A 25 5.38 12.49 12.39
CA ARG A 25 5.19 13.93 12.17
C ARG A 25 4.79 14.22 10.72
N LEU A 26 5.51 13.66 9.74
CA LEU A 26 5.21 13.81 8.32
C LEU A 26 3.81 13.29 7.98
N ALA A 27 3.38 12.20 8.61
CA ALA A 27 2.04 11.66 8.44
C ALA A 27 0.96 12.57 9.02
N GLY A 28 1.19 13.15 10.21
CA GLY A 28 0.31 14.16 10.80
C GLY A 28 0.10 15.38 9.88
N ASP A 29 1.16 15.77 9.18
CA ASP A 29 1.15 16.86 8.19
C ASP A 29 0.66 16.43 6.80
N SER A 30 0.24 15.18 6.61
CA SER A 30 -0.14 14.58 5.32
C SER A 30 0.95 14.69 4.23
N GLN A 31 2.23 14.75 4.63
CA GLN A 31 3.38 14.81 3.74
C GLN A 31 3.74 13.39 3.25
N TRP A 32 2.84 12.77 2.48
CA TRP A 32 2.93 11.36 2.08
C TRP A 32 4.24 11.01 1.38
N GLY A 33 4.77 11.88 0.53
CA GLY A 33 6.07 11.66 -0.10
C GLY A 33 7.23 11.58 0.90
N GLY A 34 7.13 12.28 2.04
CA GLY A 34 8.07 12.17 3.16
C GLY A 34 7.90 10.87 3.91
N VAL A 35 6.65 10.47 4.20
CA VAL A 35 6.32 9.18 4.85
C VAL A 35 6.91 8.02 4.06
N GLU A 36 6.73 7.99 2.73
CA GLU A 36 7.27 6.93 1.87
C GLU A 36 8.80 6.80 1.99
N ARG A 37 9.53 7.93 1.99
CA ARG A 37 11.00 7.91 2.10
C ARG A 37 11.46 7.49 3.49
N ALA A 38 10.84 8.02 4.54
CA ALA A 38 11.17 7.66 5.91
C ALA A 38 10.89 6.17 6.18
N TYR A 39 9.74 5.67 5.72
CA TYR A 39 9.36 4.27 5.87
C TYR A 39 10.31 3.34 5.12
N ALA A 40 10.66 3.66 3.87
CA ALA A 40 11.61 2.86 3.10
C ALA A 40 12.99 2.82 3.77
N ARG A 41 13.44 3.93 4.35
CA ARG A 41 14.70 4.01 5.10
C ARG A 41 14.66 3.17 6.38
N LEU A 42 13.57 3.24 7.16
CA LEU A 42 13.39 2.38 8.32
C LEU A 42 13.40 0.90 7.93
N LEU A 43 12.70 0.54 6.85
CA LEU A 43 12.62 -0.85 6.40
C LEU A 43 13.97 -1.41 5.94
N ALA A 44 14.81 -0.57 5.30
CA ALA A 44 16.11 -0.98 4.80
C ALA A 44 17.19 -0.97 5.87
N ASP A 45 17.25 0.09 6.67
CA ASP A 45 18.41 0.40 7.50
C ASP A 45 18.14 0.25 9.00
N HIS A 46 16.88 0.34 9.44
CA HIS A 46 16.52 0.35 10.87
C HIS A 46 15.24 -0.47 11.16
N PRO A 47 15.17 -1.76 10.77
CA PRO A 47 13.93 -2.53 10.86
C PRO A 47 13.45 -2.76 12.30
N SER A 48 14.35 -2.71 13.29
CA SER A 48 13.99 -2.82 14.72
C SER A 48 13.17 -1.63 15.22
N ALA A 49 13.26 -0.47 14.58
CA ALA A 49 12.49 0.72 14.93
C ALA A 49 11.09 0.74 14.26
N LEU A 50 10.76 -0.24 13.41
CA LEU A 50 9.44 -0.38 12.80
C LEU A 50 8.45 -1.05 13.74
N ALA A 51 7.73 -0.25 14.50
CA ALA A 51 6.56 -0.70 15.25
C ALA A 51 5.31 -0.79 14.35
N GLY A 52 4.31 -1.57 14.77
CA GLY A 52 3.09 -1.82 14.01
C GLY A 52 2.32 -0.56 13.61
N ASN A 53 2.35 0.49 14.44
CA ASN A 53 1.70 1.76 14.10
C ASN A 53 2.35 2.43 12.86
N LEU A 54 3.67 2.32 12.69
CA LEU A 54 4.38 2.89 11.54
C LEU A 54 4.03 2.13 10.25
N HIS A 55 3.80 0.82 10.33
CA HIS A 55 3.27 0.03 9.21
C HIS A 55 1.87 0.52 8.79
N LEU A 56 0.98 0.80 9.74
CA LEU A 56 -0.36 1.32 9.46
C LEU A 56 -0.33 2.73 8.85
N VAL A 57 0.53 3.61 9.38
CA VAL A 57 0.72 4.96 8.81
C VAL A 57 1.28 4.90 7.38
N ALA A 58 2.27 4.04 7.13
CA ALA A 58 2.77 3.84 5.78
C ALA A 58 1.71 3.18 4.86
N ALA A 59 0.83 2.32 5.39
CA ALA A 59 -0.28 1.82 4.59
C ALA A 59 -1.24 2.95 4.18
N GLN A 60 -1.50 3.90 5.08
CA GLN A 60 -2.32 5.07 4.78
C GLN A 60 -1.71 5.94 3.67
N SER A 61 -0.38 6.17 3.68
CA SER A 61 0.29 6.93 2.61
C SER A 61 0.21 6.21 1.25
N ALA A 62 0.29 4.87 1.22
CA ALA A 62 0.08 4.08 0.01
C ALA A 62 -1.36 4.22 -0.51
N ARG A 63 -2.36 4.15 0.37
CA ARG A 63 -3.78 4.37 0.02
C ARG A 63 -4.04 5.75 -0.56
N ALA A 64 -3.45 6.79 0.03
CA ALA A 64 -3.57 8.16 -0.46
C ALA A 64 -3.03 8.34 -1.90
N ARG A 65 -2.21 7.40 -2.38
CA ARG A 65 -1.65 7.36 -3.73
C ARG A 65 -2.33 6.34 -4.65
N GLY A 66 -3.40 5.70 -4.20
CA GLY A 66 -4.10 4.65 -4.95
C GLY A 66 -3.43 3.28 -4.93
N ASP A 67 -2.31 3.10 -4.21
CA ASP A 67 -1.57 1.83 -4.19
C ASP A 67 -2.10 0.90 -3.09
N MET A 68 -3.28 0.33 -3.35
CA MET A 68 -3.99 -0.51 -2.39
C MET A 68 -3.26 -1.83 -2.10
N LEU A 69 -2.54 -2.38 -3.08
CA LEU A 69 -1.75 -3.60 -2.88
C LEU A 69 -0.57 -3.34 -1.94
N LEU A 70 0.15 -2.23 -2.14
CA LEU A 70 1.22 -1.84 -1.23
C LEU A 70 0.68 -1.53 0.18
N ALA A 71 -0.50 -0.93 0.27
CA ALA A 71 -1.18 -0.74 1.55
C ALA A 71 -1.47 -2.07 2.25
N LEU A 72 -2.06 -3.04 1.55
CA LEU A 72 -2.31 -4.39 2.08
C LEU A 72 -1.02 -5.02 2.62
N GLN A 73 0.05 -5.01 1.83
CA GLN A 73 1.34 -5.59 2.22
C GLN A 73 1.93 -4.91 3.45
N ARG A 74 1.71 -3.61 3.65
CA ARG A 74 2.19 -2.88 4.82
C ARG A 74 1.39 -3.26 6.06
N ILE A 75 0.07 -3.36 5.96
CA ILE A 75 -0.79 -3.81 7.07
C ILE A 75 -0.42 -5.25 7.49
N GLN A 76 -0.16 -6.14 6.54
CA GLN A 76 0.26 -7.52 6.79
C GLN A 76 1.61 -7.67 7.51
N ARG A 77 2.41 -6.60 7.62
CA ARG A 77 3.67 -6.62 8.40
C ARG A 77 3.47 -6.44 9.90
N VAL A 78 2.27 -6.03 10.33
CA VAL A 78 1.94 -5.96 11.77
C VAL A 78 1.80 -7.37 12.31
N THR A 79 2.67 -7.75 13.25
CA THR A 79 2.72 -9.10 13.84
C THR A 79 1.61 -9.30 14.87
N GLU A 80 1.35 -10.56 15.24
CA GLU A 80 0.30 -10.93 16.21
C GLU A 80 0.55 -10.41 17.64
N ASP A 81 1.82 -10.19 17.99
CA ASP A 81 2.25 -9.69 19.31
C ASP A 81 2.32 -8.16 19.41
N ASP A 82 2.16 -7.46 18.29
CA ASP A 82 2.17 -5.99 18.27
C ASP A 82 0.86 -5.42 18.87
N ALA A 83 0.97 -4.34 19.63
CA ALA A 83 -0.19 -3.65 20.22
C ALA A 83 -1.21 -3.14 19.17
N LYS A 84 -0.81 -3.05 17.89
CA LYS A 84 -1.65 -2.66 16.76
C LYS A 84 -2.22 -3.83 15.98
N HIS A 85 -2.01 -5.08 16.40
CA HIS A 85 -2.49 -6.25 15.67
C HIS A 85 -4.00 -6.20 15.38
N ASP A 86 -4.83 -5.98 16.42
CA ASP A 86 -6.28 -5.93 16.25
C ASP A 86 -6.74 -4.80 15.30
N GLU A 87 -6.01 -3.68 15.29
CA GLU A 87 -6.26 -2.57 14.36
C GLU A 87 -5.90 -2.97 12.93
N ALA A 88 -4.76 -3.64 12.74
CA ALA A 88 -4.33 -4.17 11.46
C ALA A 88 -5.33 -5.19 10.91
N VAL A 89 -5.82 -6.13 11.72
CA VAL A 89 -6.84 -7.12 11.33
C VAL A 89 -8.10 -6.44 10.80
N ARG A 90 -8.63 -5.44 11.52
CA ARG A 90 -9.81 -4.68 11.07
C ARG A 90 -9.56 -3.95 9.75
N GLU A 91 -8.38 -3.37 9.57
CA GLU A 91 -8.01 -2.70 8.32
C GLU A 91 -7.84 -3.67 7.15
N LEU A 92 -7.31 -4.88 7.39
CA LEU A 92 -7.25 -5.95 6.39
C LEU A 92 -8.65 -6.36 5.95
N GLU A 93 -9.54 -6.65 6.90
CA GLU A 93 -10.93 -7.02 6.62
C GLU A 93 -11.65 -5.93 5.82
N ARG A 94 -11.47 -4.66 6.19
CA ARG A 94 -12.03 -3.51 5.48
C ARG A 94 -11.50 -3.40 4.04
N LEU A 95 -10.20 -3.60 3.83
CA LEU A 95 -9.60 -3.52 2.51
C LEU A 95 -10.02 -4.71 1.62
N GLN A 96 -10.03 -5.92 2.18
CA GLN A 96 -10.41 -7.15 1.49
C GLN A 96 -11.90 -7.23 1.20
N SER A 97 -12.76 -6.66 2.05
CA SER A 97 -14.19 -6.56 1.74
C SER A 97 -14.46 -5.58 0.59
N ALA A 98 -13.65 -4.53 0.46
CA ALA A 98 -13.84 -3.48 -0.55
C ALA A 98 -13.13 -3.74 -1.90
N THR A 99 -12.08 -4.56 -1.94
CA THR A 99 -11.18 -4.66 -3.11
C THR A 99 -10.79 -6.09 -3.48
N ARG A 100 -10.40 -6.32 -4.74
CA ARG A 100 -9.98 -7.62 -5.30
C ARG A 100 -8.67 -7.49 -6.04
N LEU A 101 -7.83 -8.53 -5.95
CA LEU A 101 -6.58 -8.60 -6.68
C LEU A 101 -6.86 -8.85 -8.17
N VAL A 102 -6.28 -8.01 -9.01
CA VAL A 102 -6.37 -8.12 -10.45
C VAL A 102 -4.98 -7.96 -11.07
N ALA A 103 -4.72 -8.75 -12.10
CA ALA A 103 -3.61 -8.60 -13.01
C ALA A 103 -4.19 -8.32 -14.41
N ILE A 104 -3.81 -7.18 -14.98
CA ILE A 104 -4.26 -6.73 -16.29
C ILE A 104 -3.03 -6.65 -17.18
N GLU A 105 -3.08 -7.33 -18.31
CA GLU A 105 -2.15 -7.22 -19.41
C GLU A 105 -2.90 -6.63 -20.61
N ALA A 106 -2.28 -5.68 -21.30
CA ALA A 106 -2.85 -5.01 -22.46
C ALA A 106 -1.74 -4.39 -23.32
N SER A 107 -2.11 -3.89 -24.49
CA SER A 107 -1.17 -3.08 -25.28
C SER A 107 -0.89 -1.74 -24.58
N VAL A 108 0.33 -1.23 -24.68
CA VAL A 108 0.66 0.14 -24.25
C VAL A 108 -0.27 1.13 -24.95
N GLY A 109 -0.85 2.06 -24.19
CA GLY A 109 -1.88 3.00 -24.65
C GLY A 109 -3.32 2.47 -24.55
N ALA A 110 -3.54 1.24 -24.07
CA ALA A 110 -4.87 0.73 -23.82
C ALA A 110 -5.61 1.56 -22.76
N VAL A 111 -6.91 1.71 -22.95
CA VAL A 111 -7.78 2.43 -22.01
C VAL A 111 -8.47 1.42 -21.11
N LEU A 112 -8.21 1.52 -19.81
CA LEU A 112 -9.00 0.89 -18.76
C LEU A 112 -10.13 1.84 -18.34
N SER A 113 -11.34 1.33 -18.16
CA SER A 113 -12.48 2.06 -17.61
C SER A 113 -13.29 1.20 -16.65
N ALA A 114 -13.89 1.83 -15.64
CA ALA A 114 -14.88 1.22 -14.77
C ALA A 114 -16.28 1.73 -15.14
N ASP A 115 -17.28 0.85 -15.16
CA ASP A 115 -18.66 1.23 -15.51
C ASP A 115 -19.31 2.12 -14.44
N ALA A 116 -18.88 1.96 -13.19
CA ALA A 116 -19.34 2.75 -12.06
C ALA A 116 -18.15 3.30 -11.26
N VAL A 117 -18.18 4.61 -10.98
CA VAL A 117 -17.18 5.26 -10.12
C VAL A 117 -17.61 5.13 -8.66
N PRO A 118 -16.79 4.57 -7.77
CA PRO A 118 -17.10 4.50 -6.35
C PRO A 118 -17.24 5.88 -5.71
N PHE A 119 -18.13 5.99 -4.72
CA PHE A 119 -18.26 7.21 -3.91
C PHE A 119 -17.05 7.43 -2.97
N ASP A 120 -16.38 6.37 -2.53
CA ASP A 120 -15.17 6.47 -1.70
C ASP A 120 -14.03 7.06 -2.56
N PRO A 121 -13.51 8.27 -2.21
CA PRO A 121 -12.43 8.91 -2.95
C PRO A 121 -11.17 8.04 -3.05
N THR A 122 -10.90 7.23 -2.02
CA THR A 122 -9.74 6.34 -1.97
C THR A 122 -9.84 5.26 -3.04
N LEU A 123 -11.03 4.67 -3.22
CA LEU A 123 -11.28 3.66 -4.25
C LEU A 123 -11.25 4.28 -5.65
N LYS A 124 -11.73 5.51 -5.80
CA LYS A 124 -11.59 6.26 -7.05
C LYS A 124 -10.12 6.44 -7.43
N ILE A 125 -9.27 6.89 -6.49
CA ILE A 125 -7.82 7.09 -6.76
C ILE A 125 -7.14 5.77 -7.13
N ALA A 126 -7.57 4.64 -6.56
CA ALA A 126 -7.06 3.32 -6.96
C ALA A 126 -7.39 2.97 -8.42
N ILE A 127 -8.60 3.27 -8.87
CA ILE A 127 -9.00 3.11 -10.28
C ILE A 127 -8.17 4.05 -11.16
N ASP A 128 -8.08 5.34 -10.82
CA ASP A 128 -7.31 6.33 -11.58
C ASP A 128 -5.85 5.87 -11.76
N ARG A 129 -5.21 5.37 -10.68
CA ARG A 129 -3.87 4.78 -10.73
C ARG A 129 -3.81 3.59 -11.69
N ALA A 130 -4.76 2.66 -11.65
CA ALA A 130 -4.76 1.51 -12.55
C ALA A 130 -4.89 1.93 -14.01
N VAL A 131 -5.76 2.91 -14.30
CA VAL A 131 -5.92 3.50 -15.64
C VAL A 131 -4.61 4.08 -16.15
N GLU A 132 -3.93 4.89 -15.33
CA GLU A 132 -2.62 5.45 -15.66
C GLU A 132 -1.58 4.38 -15.96
N ARG A 133 -1.53 3.31 -15.15
CA ARG A 133 -0.53 2.23 -15.31
C ARG A 133 -0.81 1.34 -16.51
N VAL A 134 -2.06 0.97 -16.76
CA VAL A 134 -2.42 0.21 -17.98
C VAL A 134 -2.10 1.03 -19.24
N ALA A 135 -2.42 2.33 -19.24
CA ALA A 135 -2.12 3.18 -20.39
C ALA A 135 -0.61 3.37 -20.61
N ALA A 136 0.16 3.59 -19.54
CA ALA A 136 1.60 3.85 -19.64
C ALA A 136 2.43 2.58 -19.92
N ASP A 137 2.13 1.49 -19.20
CA ASP A 137 2.98 0.30 -19.15
C ASP A 137 2.39 -0.90 -19.89
N GLY A 138 1.10 -0.84 -20.28
CA GLY A 138 0.36 -2.00 -20.81
C GLY A 138 0.11 -3.07 -19.73
N PHE A 139 0.37 -2.78 -18.47
CA PHE A 139 0.31 -3.76 -17.40
C PHE A 139 -0.07 -3.13 -16.06
N PHE A 140 -0.86 -3.85 -15.28
CA PHE A 140 -1.20 -3.47 -13.91
C PHE A 140 -1.42 -4.70 -13.03
N VAL A 141 -0.83 -4.70 -11.84
CA VAL A 141 -1.16 -5.64 -10.76
C VAL A 141 -1.47 -4.84 -9.51
N GLY A 142 -2.66 -5.05 -8.95
CA GLY A 142 -3.09 -4.31 -7.78
C GLY A 142 -4.45 -4.73 -7.26
N LEU A 143 -4.93 -4.03 -6.24
CA LEU A 143 -6.28 -4.22 -5.73
C LEU A 143 -7.21 -3.14 -6.30
N LEU A 144 -8.32 -3.56 -6.91
CA LEU A 144 -9.38 -2.68 -7.41
C LEU A 144 -10.71 -2.98 -6.74
N PRO A 145 -11.62 -1.99 -6.62
CA PRO A 145 -12.96 -2.26 -6.09
C PRO A 145 -13.72 -3.24 -6.99
N ALA A 146 -14.58 -4.05 -6.37
CA ALA A 146 -15.47 -4.93 -7.12
C ALA A 146 -16.38 -4.13 -8.07
N GLY A 147 -16.61 -4.64 -9.27
CA GLY A 147 -17.38 -3.94 -10.30
C GLY A 147 -17.05 -4.41 -11.71
N ALA A 148 -17.78 -3.85 -12.67
CA ALA A 148 -17.57 -4.09 -14.09
C ALA A 148 -16.52 -3.12 -14.66
N TYR A 149 -15.59 -3.68 -15.43
CA TYR A 149 -14.49 -2.98 -16.05
C TYR A 149 -14.37 -3.35 -17.52
N LYS A 150 -13.70 -2.48 -18.27
CA LYS A 150 -13.35 -2.69 -19.67
C LYS A 150 -11.91 -2.25 -19.91
N VAL A 151 -11.12 -3.07 -20.60
CA VAL A 151 -9.79 -2.73 -21.11
C VAL A 151 -9.76 -2.93 -22.62
N GLY A 152 -9.57 -1.85 -23.38
CA GLY A 152 -9.74 -1.91 -24.84
C GLY A 152 -11.17 -2.33 -25.19
N GLU A 153 -11.35 -3.46 -25.87
CA GLU A 153 -12.68 -4.04 -26.15
C GLU A 153 -13.09 -5.16 -25.17
N GLN A 154 -12.22 -5.56 -24.26
CA GLN A 154 -12.44 -6.68 -23.35
C GLN A 154 -13.13 -6.22 -22.06
N ALA A 155 -14.34 -6.71 -21.83
CA ALA A 155 -15.07 -6.50 -20.59
C ALA A 155 -14.76 -7.60 -19.57
N PHE A 156 -14.71 -7.24 -18.29
CA PHE A 156 -14.51 -8.19 -17.19
C PHE A 156 -15.17 -7.69 -15.90
N ASP A 157 -15.62 -8.62 -15.06
CA ASP A 157 -16.25 -8.33 -13.77
C ASP A 157 -15.37 -8.79 -12.61
N LEU A 158 -14.99 -7.86 -11.73
CA LEU A 158 -14.33 -8.18 -10.46
C LEU A 158 -15.39 -8.49 -9.41
N GLN A 159 -15.58 -9.77 -9.11
CA GLN A 159 -16.59 -10.23 -8.15
C GLN A 159 -16.06 -10.46 -6.72
N VAL A 160 -16.99 -10.37 -5.77
CA VAL A 160 -16.75 -10.74 -4.38
C VAL A 160 -16.62 -12.27 -4.29
N GLY A 161 -15.46 -12.79 -3.85
CA GLY A 161 -15.22 -14.24 -3.69
C GLY A 161 -14.26 -14.86 -4.71
N THR A 162 -13.78 -14.09 -5.70
CA THR A 162 -12.71 -14.51 -6.60
C THR A 162 -11.38 -13.95 -6.07
N ASP A 163 -10.43 -14.83 -5.71
CA ASP A 163 -9.18 -14.42 -5.06
C ASP A 163 -8.26 -13.61 -5.98
N TRP A 164 -8.31 -13.88 -7.28
CA TRP A 164 -7.52 -13.19 -8.30
C TRP A 164 -8.14 -13.35 -9.69
N GLN A 165 -7.92 -12.37 -10.57
CA GLN A 165 -8.31 -12.45 -11.97
C GLN A 165 -7.17 -11.96 -12.88
N VAL A 166 -6.86 -12.74 -13.92
CA VAL A 166 -5.98 -12.33 -15.02
C VAL A 166 -6.83 -11.91 -16.21
N VAL A 167 -6.53 -10.73 -16.74
CA VAL A 167 -7.16 -10.15 -17.92
C VAL A 167 -6.07 -10.02 -18.98
N PRO A 168 -6.03 -10.92 -19.99
CA PRO A 168 -5.07 -10.85 -21.10
C PRO A 168 -5.42 -9.79 -22.14
#